data_AF-A0A8J7KJB5-F1
#
_entry.id   AF-A0A8J7KJB5-F1
#
_cell.length_a   1.000
_cell.length_b   1.000
_cell.length_c   1.000
_cell.angle_alpha   90.00
_cell.angle_beta   90.00
_cell.angle_gamma   90.00
#
_symmetry.space_group_name_H-M   'P 1'
#
loop_
_entity.id
_entity.type
_entity.pdbx_description
1 polymer ?
#
loop_
_entity_poly.entity_id
_entity_poly.type
_entity_poly.pdbx_seq_one_letter_code
_entity_poly.pdbx_strand_id
1 'polypeptide(L)'
;MAEIAARATGADEVGRALPLRDVRMRLPHLAALARAAGQVTVIVDDRTNQPLAALVPVGMARAARDTGTADQRAAALESRLAGAGRAADERVRVAEDRVRVVEERAAASSAGWARRCEALRADLRRQHGAEVAAVRRELARAWAELGRLSPPGADRDVDRLRAAQREFLSDAA
;
A
#
# COMPACT_ATOMS: atom_id res chain seq x y z
N MET A 1 39.40 -8.49 -15.49
CA MET A 1 40.45 -9.25 -16.21
C MET A 1 41.10 -10.34 -15.35
N ALA A 2 41.31 -10.11 -14.05
CA ALA A 2 41.74 -11.16 -13.10
C ALA A 2 40.75 -12.35 -13.01
N GLU A 3 39.46 -12.11 -13.24
CA GLU A 3 38.42 -13.14 -13.18
C GLU A 3 38.46 -14.14 -14.36
N ILE A 4 38.97 -13.73 -15.53
CA ILE A 4 39.15 -14.65 -16.68
C ILE A 4 40.32 -15.61 -16.42
N ALA A 5 41.38 -15.13 -15.75
CA ALA A 5 42.50 -15.96 -15.34
C ALA A 5 42.10 -16.96 -14.24
N ALA A 6 41.31 -16.52 -13.24
CA ALA A 6 40.86 -17.37 -12.15
C ALA A 6 39.84 -18.45 -12.59
N ARG A 7 38.95 -18.15 -13.54
CA ARG A 7 38.02 -19.14 -14.12
C ARG A 7 38.72 -20.12 -15.07
N ALA A 8 39.80 -19.73 -15.73
CA ALA A 8 40.61 -20.62 -16.55
C ALA A 8 41.49 -21.57 -15.73
N THR A 9 41.90 -21.18 -14.52
CA THR A 9 42.66 -22.07 -13.60
C THR A 9 41.79 -23.06 -12.83
N GLY A 10 40.45 -22.99 -12.97
CA GLY A 10 39.52 -23.97 -12.38
C GLY A 10 39.36 -25.26 -13.19
N ALA A 11 40.04 -25.39 -14.34
CA ALA A 11 40.11 -26.63 -15.10
C ALA A 11 41.54 -27.16 -15.06
N ASP A 12 41.81 -28.04 -14.11
CA ASP A 12 43.09 -28.73 -13.91
C ASP A 12 43.33 -29.84 -14.97
N GLU A 13 42.98 -29.57 -16.23
CA GLU A 13 43.26 -30.44 -17.37
C GLU A 13 44.01 -29.66 -18.47
N VAL A 14 45.35 -29.63 -18.31
CA VAL A 14 46.36 -29.42 -19.36
C VAL A 14 46.32 -28.05 -20.08
N GLY A 15 46.19 -26.97 -19.33
CA GLY A 15 46.47 -25.61 -19.83
C GLY A 15 47.97 -25.34 -19.96
N ARG A 16 48.53 -25.26 -21.18
CA ARG A 16 49.96 -24.95 -21.39
C ARG A 16 50.16 -23.43 -21.51
N ALA A 17 50.99 -22.83 -20.65
CA ALA A 17 51.40 -21.43 -20.79
C ALA A 17 52.56 -21.32 -21.79
N LEU A 18 52.46 -20.42 -22.77
CA LEU A 18 53.47 -20.20 -23.82
C LEU A 18 53.72 -18.70 -24.04
N PRO A 19 54.99 -18.28 -24.16
CA PRO A 19 55.32 -16.89 -24.46
C PRO A 19 54.84 -16.50 -25.86
N LEU A 20 54.44 -15.23 -26.03
CA LEU A 20 53.88 -14.69 -27.27
C LEU A 20 54.78 -14.94 -28.48
N ARG A 21 56.11 -14.89 -28.31
CA ARG A 21 57.05 -15.23 -29.39
C ARG A 21 56.89 -16.66 -29.92
N ASP A 22 56.68 -17.63 -29.03
CA ASP A 22 56.58 -19.04 -29.40
C ASP A 22 55.23 -19.33 -30.06
N VAL A 23 54.19 -18.63 -29.60
CA VAL A 23 52.85 -18.70 -30.17
C VAL A 23 52.84 -18.16 -31.59
N ARG A 24 53.51 -17.02 -31.86
CA ARG A 24 53.60 -16.43 -33.20
C ARG A 24 54.20 -17.40 -34.22
N MET A 25 55.22 -18.15 -33.81
CA MET A 25 55.91 -19.09 -34.69
C MET A 25 55.14 -20.38 -34.94
N ARG A 26 54.21 -20.76 -34.04
CA ARG A 26 53.52 -22.07 -34.07
C ARG A 26 52.00 -21.98 -34.12
N LEU A 27 51.46 -20.79 -34.40
CA LEU A 27 50.01 -20.52 -34.34
C LEU A 27 49.15 -21.53 -35.11
N PRO A 28 49.48 -21.94 -36.36
CA PRO A 28 48.66 -22.91 -37.10
C PRO A 28 48.60 -24.28 -36.42
N HIS A 29 49.73 -24.73 -35.86
CA HIS A 29 49.81 -26.00 -35.15
C HIS A 29 49.08 -25.96 -33.81
N LEU A 30 49.24 -24.86 -33.05
CA LEU A 30 48.52 -24.65 -31.79
C LEU A 30 47.01 -24.56 -32.00
N ALA A 31 46.56 -23.92 -33.09
CA ALA A 31 45.14 -23.88 -33.47
C ALA A 31 44.58 -25.26 -33.84
N ALA A 32 45.37 -26.08 -34.55
CA ALA A 32 44.99 -27.46 -34.87
C ALA A 32 44.90 -28.32 -33.60
N LEU A 33 45.86 -28.20 -32.68
CA LEU A 33 45.85 -28.91 -31.39
C LEU A 33 44.66 -28.48 -30.52
N ALA A 34 44.38 -27.18 -30.41
CA ALA A 34 43.21 -26.69 -29.68
C ALA A 34 41.92 -27.29 -30.24
N ARG A 35 41.79 -27.39 -31.57
CA ARG A 35 40.60 -27.98 -32.19
C ARG A 35 40.51 -29.50 -32.02
N ALA A 36 41.61 -30.22 -32.21
CA ALA A 36 41.62 -31.69 -32.28
C ALA A 36 41.69 -32.36 -30.90
N ALA A 37 42.48 -31.80 -29.99
CA ALA A 37 42.70 -32.35 -28.65
C ALA A 37 41.91 -31.60 -27.57
N GLY A 38 41.17 -30.54 -27.92
CA GLY A 38 40.44 -29.73 -26.95
C GLY A 38 41.32 -28.89 -26.02
N GLN A 39 42.62 -28.76 -26.34
CA GLN A 39 43.60 -28.15 -25.44
C GLN A 39 43.48 -26.62 -25.36
N VAL A 40 43.58 -26.08 -24.14
CA VAL A 40 43.67 -24.64 -23.90
C VAL A 40 45.15 -24.22 -23.80
N THR A 41 45.53 -23.17 -24.52
CA THR A 41 46.89 -22.59 -24.43
C THR A 41 46.79 -21.16 -23.92
N VAL A 42 47.44 -20.85 -22.81
CA VAL A 42 47.51 -19.49 -22.27
C VAL A 42 48.73 -18.79 -22.84
N ILE A 43 48.53 -17.62 -23.44
CA ILE A 43 49.56 -16.79 -24.02
C ILE A 43 50.00 -15.79 -22.95
N VAL A 44 51.27 -15.84 -22.58
CA VAL A 44 51.86 -14.93 -21.58
C VAL A 44 52.82 -13.95 -22.24
N ASP A 45 52.99 -12.79 -21.60
CA ASP A 45 53.98 -11.80 -21.99
C ASP A 45 55.38 -12.32 -21.72
N ASP A 46 56.23 -12.24 -22.73
CA ASP A 46 57.61 -12.72 -22.71
C ASP A 46 58.50 -12.10 -21.62
N ARG A 47 58.17 -10.88 -21.16
CA ARG A 47 58.96 -10.07 -20.23
C ARG A 47 58.36 -10.05 -18.83
N THR A 48 57.05 -9.96 -18.75
CA THR A 48 56.34 -9.80 -17.46
C THR A 48 55.71 -11.11 -16.97
N ASN A 49 55.70 -12.16 -17.81
CA ASN A 49 55.03 -13.44 -17.58
C ASN A 49 53.54 -13.29 -17.20
N GLN A 50 52.94 -12.14 -17.52
CA GLN A 50 51.53 -11.89 -17.27
C GLN A 50 50.68 -12.48 -18.40
N PRO A 51 49.50 -13.04 -18.10
CA PRO A 51 48.62 -13.59 -19.12
C PRO A 51 48.08 -12.46 -20.02
N LEU A 52 48.30 -12.60 -21.33
CA LEU A 52 47.84 -11.66 -22.34
C LEU A 52 46.57 -12.14 -23.03
N ALA A 53 46.49 -13.43 -23.35
CA ALA A 53 45.37 -14.03 -24.07
C ALA A 53 45.31 -15.54 -23.84
N ALA A 54 44.27 -16.20 -24.32
CA ALA A 54 44.19 -17.66 -24.36
C ALA A 54 43.64 -18.14 -25.70
N LEU A 55 44.21 -19.22 -26.22
CA LEU A 55 43.69 -19.97 -27.36
C LEU A 55 42.84 -21.12 -26.81
N VAL A 56 41.55 -21.07 -27.07
CA VAL A 56 40.55 -21.99 -26.53
C VAL A 56 39.74 -22.60 -27.67
N PRO A 57 39.35 -23.89 -27.62
CA PRO A 57 38.44 -24.48 -28.60
C PRO A 57 37.11 -23.71 -28.65
N VAL A 58 36.56 -23.50 -29.85
CA VAL A 58 35.36 -22.65 -30.04
C VAL A 58 34.15 -23.14 -29.26
N GLY A 59 33.94 -24.46 -29.15
CA GLY A 59 32.83 -25.03 -28.36
C GLY A 59 32.94 -24.71 -26.87
N MET A 60 34.15 -24.81 -26.32
CA MET A 60 34.43 -24.50 -24.91
C MET A 60 34.36 -22.97 -24.66
N ALA A 61 34.84 -22.16 -25.61
CA ALA A 61 34.69 -20.71 -25.55
C ALA A 61 33.23 -20.25 -25.62
N ARG A 62 32.38 -20.95 -26.38
CA ARG A 62 30.92 -20.72 -26.42
C ARG A 62 30.27 -21.12 -25.10
N ALA A 63 30.52 -22.33 -24.59
CA ALA A 63 29.96 -22.78 -23.32
C ALA A 63 30.34 -21.87 -22.14
N ALA A 64 31.61 -21.44 -22.06
CA ALA A 64 32.07 -20.49 -21.04
C ALA A 64 31.39 -19.12 -21.17
N ARG A 65 31.20 -18.62 -22.40
CA ARG A 65 30.45 -17.39 -22.66
C ARG A 65 28.98 -17.55 -22.26
N ASP A 66 28.33 -18.63 -22.67
CA ASP A 66 26.93 -18.89 -22.39
C ASP A 66 26.68 -18.97 -20.88
N THR A 67 27.55 -19.67 -20.15
CA THR A 67 27.54 -19.73 -18.68
C THR A 67 27.71 -18.34 -18.06
N GLY A 68 28.70 -17.56 -18.53
CA GLY A 68 28.88 -16.17 -18.06
C GLY A 68 27.65 -15.28 -18.34
N THR A 69 26.98 -15.47 -19.47
CA THR A 69 25.71 -14.75 -19.74
C THR A 69 24.56 -15.25 -18.87
N ALA A 70 24.52 -16.53 -18.52
CA ALA A 70 23.52 -17.09 -17.62
C ALA A 70 23.68 -16.53 -16.21
N ASP A 71 24.92 -16.48 -15.69
CA ASP A 71 25.23 -15.89 -14.38
C ASP A 71 24.87 -14.40 -14.33
N GLN A 72 25.21 -13.64 -15.38
CA GLN A 72 24.86 -12.22 -15.47
C GLN A 72 23.34 -12.02 -15.50
N ARG A 73 22.61 -12.89 -16.22
CA ARG A 73 21.14 -12.85 -16.24
C ARG A 73 20.54 -13.23 -14.89
N ALA A 74 21.10 -14.22 -14.20
CA ALA A 74 20.69 -14.62 -12.85
C ALA A 74 20.88 -13.46 -11.86
N ALA A 75 22.05 -12.84 -11.82
CA ALA A 75 22.33 -11.68 -10.97
C ALA A 75 21.45 -10.47 -11.31
N ALA A 76 21.16 -10.25 -12.60
CA ALA A 76 20.23 -9.21 -13.03
C ALA A 76 18.80 -9.52 -12.61
N LEU A 77 18.37 -10.78 -12.68
CA LEU A 77 17.05 -11.21 -12.23
C LEU A 77 16.92 -11.05 -10.71
N GLU A 78 17.91 -11.47 -9.93
CA GLU A 78 17.95 -11.29 -8.47
C GLU A 78 17.84 -9.81 -8.09
N SER A 79 18.63 -8.95 -8.74
CA SER A 79 18.57 -7.50 -8.53
C SER A 79 17.20 -6.92 -8.87
N ARG A 80 16.57 -7.40 -9.94
CA ARG A 80 15.20 -7.00 -10.34
C ARG A 80 14.16 -7.50 -9.36
N LEU A 81 14.25 -8.74 -8.88
CA LEU A 81 13.33 -9.30 -7.89
C LEU A 81 13.46 -8.56 -6.55
N ALA A 82 14.69 -8.26 -6.11
CA ALA A 82 14.94 -7.44 -4.93
C ALA A 82 14.39 -6.02 -5.08
N GLY A 83 14.54 -5.41 -6.26
CA GLY A 83 13.94 -4.12 -6.58
C GLY A 83 12.41 -4.16 -6.59
N ALA A 84 11.83 -5.21 -7.17
CA ALA A 84 10.39 -5.43 -7.20
C ALA A 84 9.82 -5.66 -5.80
N GLY A 85 10.52 -6.39 -4.93
CA GLY A 85 10.16 -6.58 -3.52
C GLY A 85 10.08 -5.25 -2.77
N ARG A 86 11.12 -4.41 -2.85
CA ARG A 86 11.09 -3.07 -2.24
C ARG A 86 9.97 -2.19 -2.78
N ALA A 87 9.73 -2.24 -4.09
CA ALA A 87 8.63 -1.49 -4.70
C ALA A 87 7.25 -2.00 -4.25
N ALA A 88 7.10 -3.31 -4.03
CA ALA A 88 5.88 -3.88 -3.47
C ALA A 88 5.67 -3.45 -2.02
N ASP A 89 6.70 -3.53 -1.18
CA ASP A 89 6.65 -3.09 0.22
C ASP A 89 6.27 -1.61 0.33
N GLU A 90 6.84 -0.77 -0.53
CA GLU A 90 6.50 0.66 -0.56
C GLU A 90 5.05 0.89 -0.97
N ARG A 91 4.55 0.14 -1.96
CA ARG A 91 3.14 0.23 -2.36
C ARG A 91 2.20 -0.23 -1.27
N VAL A 92 2.57 -1.26 -0.50
CA VAL A 92 1.80 -1.72 0.67
C VAL A 92 1.78 -0.62 1.73
N ARG A 93 2.93 -0.04 2.09
CA ARG A 93 2.99 1.08 3.07
C ARG A 93 2.14 2.27 2.65
N VAL A 94 2.25 2.68 1.38
CA VAL A 94 1.45 3.78 0.83
C VAL A 94 -0.04 3.42 0.82
N ALA A 95 -0.40 2.17 0.53
CA ALA A 95 -1.80 1.73 0.60
C ALA A 95 -2.33 1.75 2.03
N GLU A 96 -1.56 1.24 3.01
CA GLU A 96 -1.90 1.25 4.43
C GLU A 96 -2.08 2.68 4.96
N ASP A 97 -1.18 3.60 4.60
CA ASP A 97 -1.31 5.01 4.98
C ASP A 97 -2.57 5.65 4.37
N ARG A 98 -2.87 5.35 3.09
CA ARG A 98 -4.11 5.81 2.45
C ARG A 98 -5.35 5.25 3.13
N VAL A 99 -5.35 3.98 3.54
CA VAL A 99 -6.46 3.36 4.28
C VAL A 99 -6.66 4.09 5.61
N ARG A 100 -5.58 4.28 6.38
CA ARG A 100 -5.62 5.01 7.65
C ARG A 100 -6.22 6.42 7.48
N VAL A 101 -5.75 7.17 6.49
CA VAL A 101 -6.27 8.52 6.22
C VAL A 101 -7.75 8.51 5.85
N VAL A 102 -8.21 7.50 5.09
CA VAL A 102 -9.62 7.36 4.75
C VAL A 102 -10.47 7.02 5.99
N GLU A 103 -9.99 6.13 6.85
CA GLU A 103 -10.66 5.76 8.10
C GLU A 103 -10.77 6.97 9.06
N GLU A 104 -9.70 7.74 9.23
CA GLU A 104 -9.70 8.96 10.03
C GLU A 104 -10.71 9.99 9.51
N ARG A 105 -10.77 10.18 8.19
CA ARG A 105 -11.75 11.07 7.56
C ARG A 105 -13.19 10.56 7.72
N ALA A 106 -13.40 9.25 7.60
CA ALA A 106 -14.70 8.64 7.81
C ALA A 106 -15.17 8.80 9.28
N ALA A 107 -14.27 8.58 10.25
CA ALA A 107 -14.55 8.79 11.67
C ALA A 107 -14.85 10.27 11.99
N ALA A 108 -14.08 11.21 11.43
CA ALA A 108 -14.35 12.64 11.60
C ALA A 108 -15.71 13.04 10.99
N SER A 109 -16.03 12.50 9.81
CA SER A 109 -17.31 12.74 9.13
C SER A 109 -18.50 12.19 9.93
N SER A 110 -18.41 10.95 10.43
CA SER A 110 -19.47 10.32 11.22
C SER A 110 -19.68 11.05 12.55
N ALA A 111 -18.61 11.46 13.22
CA ALA A 111 -18.68 12.27 14.43
C ALA A 111 -19.33 13.64 14.16
N GLY A 112 -19.03 14.26 13.02
CA GLY A 112 -19.67 15.50 12.58
C GLY A 112 -21.18 15.35 12.35
N TRP A 113 -21.60 14.26 11.69
CA TRP A 113 -23.01 13.94 11.50
C TRP A 113 -23.74 13.64 12.81
N ALA A 114 -23.12 12.88 13.72
CA ALA A 114 -23.70 12.61 15.04
C ALA A 114 -23.99 13.90 15.81
N ARG A 115 -23.02 14.83 15.86
CA ARG A 115 -23.21 16.15 16.49
C ARG A 115 -24.33 16.96 15.85
N ARG A 116 -24.45 16.95 14.51
CA ARG A 116 -25.56 17.62 13.81
C ARG A 116 -26.91 17.01 14.13
N CYS A 117 -27.01 15.69 14.19
CA CYS A 117 -28.23 14.99 14.57
C CYS A 117 -28.64 15.30 16.01
N GLU A 118 -27.68 15.37 16.94
CA GLU A 118 -27.92 15.77 18.33
C GLU A 118 -28.38 17.22 18.43
N ALA A 119 -27.74 18.14 17.71
CA ALA A 119 -28.16 19.54 17.64
C ALA A 119 -29.59 19.66 17.09
N LEU A 120 -29.90 18.99 15.98
CA LEU A 120 -31.25 18.99 15.42
C LEU A 120 -32.30 18.44 16.40
N ARG A 121 -32.00 17.34 17.10
CA ARG A 121 -32.89 16.78 18.13
C ARG A 121 -33.07 17.73 19.32
N ALA A 122 -32.02 18.45 19.71
CA ALA A 122 -32.13 19.46 20.75
C ALA A 122 -33.01 20.63 20.29
N ASP A 123 -32.86 21.07 19.05
CA ASP A 123 -33.63 22.18 18.47
C ASP A 123 -35.11 21.83 18.35
N LEU A 124 -35.43 20.64 17.82
CA LEU A 124 -36.80 20.16 17.73
C LEU A 124 -37.46 20.02 19.10
N ARG A 125 -36.74 19.53 20.12
CA ARG A 125 -37.26 19.47 21.50
C ARG A 125 -37.57 20.86 22.06
N ARG A 126 -36.71 21.85 21.77
CA ARG A 126 -36.96 23.24 22.20
C ARG A 126 -38.17 23.84 21.46
N GLN A 127 -38.28 23.63 20.15
CA GLN A 127 -39.41 24.09 19.36
C GLN A 127 -40.72 23.48 19.85
N HIS A 128 -40.77 22.15 19.99
CA HIS A 128 -41.96 21.47 20.47
C HIS A 128 -42.35 21.93 21.89
N GLY A 129 -41.38 22.09 22.79
CA GLY A 129 -41.63 22.65 24.12
C GLY A 129 -42.21 24.07 24.07
N ALA A 130 -41.70 24.93 23.17
CA ALA A 130 -42.20 26.29 22.97
C ALA A 130 -43.63 26.31 22.38
N GLU A 131 -43.91 25.45 21.40
CA GLU A 131 -45.23 25.28 20.80
C GLU A 131 -46.25 24.80 21.82
N VAL A 132 -45.94 23.74 22.58
CA VAL A 132 -46.80 23.24 23.66
C VAL A 132 -47.06 24.33 24.69
N ALA A 133 -46.02 25.08 25.09
CA ALA A 133 -46.19 26.19 26.02
C ALA A 133 -47.08 27.30 25.43
N ALA A 134 -46.97 27.60 24.13
CA ALA A 134 -47.81 28.58 23.45
C ALA A 134 -49.28 28.13 23.41
N VAL A 135 -49.55 26.89 23.01
CA VAL A 135 -50.91 26.32 22.99
C VAL A 135 -51.50 26.31 24.39
N ARG A 136 -50.73 25.91 25.41
CA ARG A 136 -51.19 25.94 26.81
C ARG A 136 -51.54 27.36 27.28
N ARG A 137 -50.77 28.38 26.87
CA ARG A 137 -51.07 29.78 27.19
C ARG A 137 -52.36 30.26 26.51
N GLU A 138 -52.55 29.94 25.24
CA GLU A 138 -53.79 30.31 24.52
C GLU A 138 -55.01 29.59 25.09
N LEU A 139 -54.88 28.31 25.44
CA LEU A 139 -55.94 27.57 26.12
C LEU A 139 -56.28 28.18 27.48
N ALA A 140 -55.28 28.59 28.27
CA ALA A 140 -55.50 29.27 29.53
C ALA A 140 -56.22 30.62 29.35
N ARG A 141 -55.88 31.38 28.29
CA ARG A 141 -56.57 32.63 27.93
C ARG A 141 -58.03 32.38 27.54
N ALA A 142 -58.30 31.36 26.73
CA ALA A 142 -59.66 30.98 26.34
C ALA A 142 -60.51 30.59 27.55
N TRP A 143 -59.96 29.83 28.49
CA TRP A 143 -60.65 29.49 29.75
C TRP A 143 -60.91 30.70 30.64
N ALA A 144 -59.98 31.65 30.71
CA ALA A 144 -60.19 32.89 31.45
C ALA A 144 -61.30 33.75 30.83
N GLU A 145 -61.41 33.78 29.50
CA GLU A 145 -62.51 34.47 28.81
C GLU A 145 -63.85 33.75 29.04
N LEU A 146 -63.88 32.43 28.93
CA LEU A 146 -65.08 31.65 29.23
C LEU A 146 -65.54 31.85 30.69
N GLY A 147 -64.59 31.98 31.63
CA GLY A 147 -64.90 32.31 33.03
C GLY A 147 -65.52 33.70 33.22
N ARG A 148 -65.16 34.68 32.38
CA ARG A 148 -65.75 36.03 32.39
C ARG A 148 -67.17 36.02 31.82
N LEU A 149 -67.41 35.27 30.73
CA LEU A 149 -68.72 35.19 30.08
C LEU A 149 -69.72 34.29 30.81
N SER A 150 -69.25 33.26 31.50
CA SER A 150 -70.11 32.30 32.22
C SER A 150 -69.53 31.99 33.60
N PRO A 151 -69.89 32.76 34.64
CA PRO A 151 -69.47 32.49 36.01
C PRO A 151 -69.89 31.08 36.48
N PRO A 152 -69.26 30.52 37.52
CA PRO A 152 -69.64 29.22 38.08
C PRO A 152 -71.13 29.17 38.44
N GLY A 153 -71.82 28.10 38.06
CA GLY A 153 -73.26 27.93 38.28
C GLY A 153 -74.17 28.67 37.29
N ALA A 154 -73.63 29.50 36.39
CA ALA A 154 -74.40 30.18 35.35
C ALA A 154 -74.80 29.24 34.19
N ASP A 155 -73.95 28.24 33.89
CA ASP A 155 -74.18 27.24 32.84
C ASP A 155 -73.69 25.86 33.28
N ARG A 156 -74.61 24.88 33.30
CA ARG A 156 -74.33 23.51 33.74
C ARG A 156 -73.40 22.74 32.79
N ASP A 157 -73.44 23.00 31.49
CA ASP A 157 -72.60 22.30 30.52
C ASP A 157 -71.15 22.79 30.61
N VAL A 158 -70.95 24.09 30.83
CA VAL A 158 -69.63 24.66 31.11
C VAL A 158 -69.06 24.13 32.43
N ASP A 159 -69.89 23.96 33.46
CA ASP A 159 -69.46 23.38 34.73
C ASP A 159 -69.06 21.90 34.61
N ARG A 160 -69.74 21.11 33.77
CA ARG A 160 -69.29 19.75 33.44
C ARG A 160 -67.94 19.76 32.74
N LEU A 161 -67.73 20.65 31.78
CA LEU A 161 -66.45 20.77 31.08
C LEU A 161 -65.31 21.15 32.04
N ARG A 162 -65.58 22.05 33.02
CA ARG A 162 -64.62 22.38 34.09
C ARG A 162 -64.31 21.20 35.01
N ALA A 163 -65.27 20.31 35.25
CA ALA A 163 -65.05 19.09 36.04
C ALA A 163 -64.14 18.11 35.28
N ALA A 164 -64.46 17.81 34.02
CA ALA A 164 -63.65 16.93 33.17
C ALA A 164 -62.22 17.45 32.96
N GLN A 165 -62.05 18.77 32.78
CA GLN A 165 -60.72 19.37 32.64
C GLN A 165 -59.87 19.22 33.92
N ARG A 166 -60.48 19.32 35.11
CA ARG A 166 -59.75 19.13 36.37
C ARG A 166 -59.28 17.70 36.54
N GLU A 167 -60.13 16.74 36.19
CA GLU A 167 -59.81 15.30 36.18
C GLU A 167 -58.66 14.98 35.22
N PHE A 168 -58.71 15.50 33.99
CA PHE A 168 -57.64 15.32 33.01
C PHE A 168 -56.29 15.91 33.47
N LEU A 169 -56.31 17.05 34.18
CA LEU A 169 -55.09 17.67 34.69
C LEU A 169 -54.54 16.96 35.93
N SER A 170 -55.37 16.26 36.72
CA SER A 170 -54.90 15.46 37.87
C SER A 170 -54.25 14.15 37.46
N ASP A 171 -54.67 13.53 36.34
CA ASP A 171 -54.08 12.28 35.83
C ASP A 171 -52.74 12.49 35.11
N ALA A 172 -52.45 13.72 34.70
CA ALA A 172 -51.23 14.09 33.98
C ALA A 172 -50.08 14.55 34.90
N ALA A 173 -50.27 14.57 36.22
CA ALA A 173 -49.31 15.01 37.24
C ALA A 173 -48.61 13.83 37.91
#